data_AF-A0A1H6HVF5-F1
#
_entry.id   AF-A0A1H6HVF5-F1
#
_cell.length_a   1.000
_cell.length_b   1.000
_cell.length_c   1.000
_cell.angle_alpha   90.00
_cell.angle_beta   90.00
_cell.angle_gamma   90.00
#
_symmetry.space_group_name_H-M   'P 1'
#
loop_
_entity.id
_entity.type
_entity.pdbx_description
1 polymer ?
#
loop_
_entity_poly.entity_id
_entity_poly.type
_entity_poly.pdbx_seq_one_letter_code
_entity_poly.pdbx_strand_id
1 'polypeptide(L)'
;MKNKGNKHENYELLNLLGYGLAKFDNDFVKQFGFNTKSSFFEYFVEIGIVETGSVVKNRMDLFDPFFENSRKGWWQKGDAYIHRKLLIDSLFGNENVYEYANIVKLFLKDNFKIKDIVVNVKPIVKSRFKKLQETGLEAELYFMNNYNSIDIFKNGIIEDARLYGDGYDFQINVNENSFLAEVKGIRAKKGKFRLTENEYVKAQEYKNDYIVTLVLNLDDLPTFLTIDNPLENLKFEERIIKSKETREYHLISEIC
;
A
#
# COMPACT_ATOMS: atom_id res chain seq x y z
N MET A 1 -21.85 -22.31 -1.18
CA MET A 1 -20.42 -22.16 -0.87
C MET A 1 -20.05 -20.69 -1.05
N LYS A 2 -19.61 -19.99 0.01
CA LYS A 2 -19.16 -18.61 -0.11
C LYS A 2 -17.87 -18.63 -0.92
N ASN A 3 -17.83 -17.91 -2.05
CA ASN A 3 -16.60 -17.58 -2.77
C ASN A 3 -15.68 -16.83 -1.81
N LYS A 4 -14.86 -17.55 -1.03
CA LYS A 4 -13.66 -16.97 -0.44
C LYS A 4 -12.83 -16.54 -1.65
N GLY A 5 -12.53 -15.25 -1.76
CA GLY A 5 -11.65 -14.76 -2.81
C GLY A 5 -10.37 -15.61 -2.85
N ASN A 6 -9.77 -15.77 -4.03
CA ASN A 6 -8.58 -16.58 -4.32
C ASN A 6 -7.30 -16.16 -3.56
N LYS A 7 -7.43 -15.45 -2.44
CA LYS A 7 -6.37 -14.71 -1.79
C LYS A 7 -5.99 -15.34 -0.44
N HIS A 8 -4.68 -15.45 -0.25
CA HIS A 8 -4.07 -15.84 1.01
C HIS A 8 -4.26 -14.72 2.05
N GLU A 9 -4.66 -15.08 3.27
CA GLU A 9 -4.93 -14.14 4.37
C GLU A 9 -3.71 -13.26 4.73
N ASN A 10 -2.50 -13.82 4.61
CA ASN A 10 -1.22 -13.18 4.94
C ASN A 10 -0.56 -12.41 3.77
N TYR A 11 -1.35 -11.80 2.89
CA TYR A 11 -0.86 -11.21 1.63
C TYR A 11 0.23 -10.13 1.79
N GLU A 12 0.10 -9.23 2.75
CA GLU A 12 1.09 -8.15 2.96
C GLU A 12 2.46 -8.74 3.34
N LEU A 13 2.47 -9.68 4.29
CA LEU A 13 3.68 -10.41 4.66
C LEU A 13 4.27 -11.15 3.47
N LEU A 14 3.43 -11.84 2.68
CA LEU A 14 3.89 -12.55 1.49
C LEU A 14 4.56 -11.59 0.50
N ASN A 15 3.99 -10.40 0.25
CA ASN A 15 4.62 -9.42 -0.64
C ASN A 15 5.99 -8.97 -0.13
N LEU A 16 6.15 -8.77 1.18
CA LEU A 16 7.44 -8.46 1.78
C LEU A 16 8.44 -9.61 1.64
N LEU A 17 8.01 -10.85 1.87
CA LEU A 17 8.86 -12.03 1.68
C LEU A 17 9.30 -12.18 0.22
N GLY A 18 8.36 -12.05 -0.73
CA GLY A 18 8.64 -12.15 -2.16
C GLY A 18 9.60 -11.08 -2.64
N TYR A 19 9.40 -9.83 -2.24
CA TYR A 19 10.32 -8.72 -2.55
C TYR A 19 11.72 -9.00 -1.97
N GLY A 20 11.81 -9.37 -0.68
CA GLY A 20 13.10 -9.63 -0.03
C GLY A 20 13.88 -10.76 -0.71
N LEU A 21 13.19 -11.85 -1.05
CA LEU A 21 13.78 -12.98 -1.77
C LEU A 21 14.19 -12.62 -3.20
N ALA A 22 13.39 -11.83 -3.91
CA ALA A 22 13.70 -11.45 -5.29
C ALA A 22 14.88 -10.48 -5.37
N LYS A 23 14.95 -9.51 -4.45
CA LYS A 23 15.98 -8.46 -4.43
C LYS A 23 17.31 -8.93 -3.83
N PHE A 24 17.27 -9.63 -2.69
CA PHE A 24 18.48 -9.95 -1.91
C PHE A 24 18.81 -11.44 -1.90
N ASP A 25 17.97 -12.27 -2.52
CA ASP A 25 18.23 -13.70 -2.72
C ASP A 25 18.60 -14.43 -1.41
N ASN A 26 19.69 -15.22 -1.42
CA ASN A 26 20.14 -16.00 -0.28
C ASN A 26 20.63 -15.13 0.88
N ASP A 27 21.01 -13.87 0.66
CA ASP A 27 21.45 -13.02 1.75
C ASP A 27 20.29 -12.64 2.66
N PHE A 28 19.08 -12.48 2.11
CA PHE A 28 17.86 -12.32 2.91
C PHE A 28 17.55 -13.57 3.72
N VAL A 29 17.68 -14.76 3.12
CA VAL A 29 17.48 -16.05 3.80
C VAL A 29 18.42 -16.21 5.00
N LYS A 30 19.69 -15.85 4.84
CA LYS A 30 20.69 -15.89 5.93
C LYS A 30 20.33 -14.98 7.10
N GLN A 31 19.65 -13.85 6.87
CA GLN A 31 19.21 -12.97 7.96
C GLN A 31 18.22 -13.64 8.91
N PHE A 32 17.57 -14.71 8.49
CA PHE A 32 16.67 -15.52 9.33
C PHE A 32 17.36 -16.77 9.91
N GLY A 33 18.67 -16.92 9.72
CA GLY A 33 19.43 -18.06 10.24
C GLY A 33 19.35 -19.32 9.40
N PHE A 34 18.81 -19.24 8.18
CA PHE A 34 18.69 -20.39 7.27
C PHE A 34 19.80 -20.39 6.22
N ASN A 35 20.25 -21.59 5.84
CA ASN A 35 21.26 -21.78 4.79
C ASN A 35 20.66 -22.01 3.41
N THR A 36 19.39 -22.43 3.34
CA THR A 36 18.71 -22.75 2.07
C THR A 36 17.34 -22.10 1.99
N LYS A 37 16.91 -21.77 0.77
CA LYS A 37 15.54 -21.29 0.51
C LYS A 37 14.50 -22.31 0.94
N SER A 38 14.76 -23.61 0.73
CA SER A 38 13.82 -24.67 1.12
C SER A 38 13.58 -24.68 2.64
N SER A 39 14.63 -24.62 3.45
CA SER A 39 14.47 -24.52 4.92
C SER A 39 13.77 -23.23 5.34
N PHE A 40 14.03 -22.12 4.64
CA PHE A 40 13.34 -20.86 4.91
C PHE A 40 11.85 -20.91 4.55
N PHE A 41 11.48 -21.56 3.45
CA PHE A 41 10.07 -21.72 3.06
C PHE A 41 9.33 -22.63 4.03
N GLU A 42 9.96 -23.73 4.45
CA GLU A 42 9.38 -24.67 5.41
C GLU A 42 9.12 -24.01 6.76
N TYR A 43 9.99 -23.12 7.21
CA TYR A 43 9.77 -22.35 8.43
C TYR A 43 8.42 -21.60 8.44
N PHE A 44 7.99 -21.02 7.31
CA PHE A 44 6.67 -20.36 7.23
C PHE A 44 5.49 -21.32 7.22
N VAL A 45 5.71 -22.59 6.84
CA VAL A 45 4.73 -23.67 6.97
C VAL A 45 4.63 -24.09 8.44
N GLU A 46 5.76 -24.33 9.10
CA GLU A 46 5.83 -24.77 10.50
C GLU A 46 5.16 -23.80 11.48
N ILE A 47 5.33 -22.49 11.26
CA ILE A 47 4.68 -21.45 12.07
C ILE A 47 3.23 -21.14 11.65
N GLY A 48 2.68 -21.89 10.69
CA GLY A 48 1.28 -21.80 10.26
C GLY A 48 0.93 -20.54 9.46
N ILE A 49 1.92 -19.86 8.86
CA ILE A 49 1.68 -18.66 8.06
C ILE A 49 1.27 -19.01 6.62
N VAL A 50 1.71 -20.14 6.10
CA VAL A 50 1.29 -20.64 4.78
C VAL A 50 0.99 -22.13 4.84
N GLU A 51 0.13 -22.60 3.95
CA GLU A 51 -0.16 -24.05 3.82
C GLU A 51 1.01 -24.82 3.21
N THR A 52 1.77 -24.20 2.29
CA THR A 52 2.92 -24.85 1.63
C THR A 52 4.03 -23.84 1.35
N GLY A 53 5.29 -24.29 1.35
CA GLY A 53 6.44 -23.47 1.00
C GLY A 53 6.37 -22.88 -0.43
N SER A 54 5.64 -23.55 -1.33
CA SER A 54 5.37 -23.06 -2.69
C SER A 54 4.63 -21.71 -2.70
N VAL A 55 3.84 -21.38 -1.67
CA VAL A 55 3.16 -20.08 -1.57
C VAL A 55 4.19 -18.94 -1.47
N VAL A 56 5.22 -19.12 -0.64
CA VAL A 56 6.32 -18.13 -0.49
C VAL A 56 7.15 -18.07 -1.76
N LYS A 57 7.50 -19.24 -2.33
CA LYS A 57 8.25 -19.31 -3.60
C LYS A 57 7.52 -18.60 -4.74
N ASN A 58 6.23 -18.87 -4.94
CA ASN A 58 5.43 -18.23 -5.99
C ASN A 58 5.38 -16.72 -5.80
N ARG A 59 5.45 -16.23 -4.55
CA ARG A 59 5.52 -14.80 -4.30
C ARG A 59 6.88 -14.21 -4.67
N MET A 60 7.98 -14.91 -4.44
CA MET A 60 9.30 -14.52 -4.99
C MET A 60 9.26 -14.48 -6.52
N ASP A 61 8.72 -15.51 -7.17
CA ASP A 61 8.63 -15.59 -8.64
C ASP A 61 7.83 -14.42 -9.24
N LEU A 62 6.87 -13.85 -8.50
CA LEU A 62 6.11 -12.65 -8.89
C LEU A 62 6.94 -11.36 -8.88
N PHE A 63 7.95 -11.26 -8.01
CA PHE A 63 8.81 -10.07 -7.90
C PHE A 63 10.11 -10.19 -8.69
N ASP A 64 10.58 -11.42 -8.98
CA ASP A 64 11.81 -11.68 -9.72
C ASP A 64 11.95 -10.85 -11.02
N PRO A 65 10.91 -10.66 -11.87
CA PRO A 65 11.03 -9.86 -13.09
C PRO A 65 11.42 -8.39 -12.87
N PHE A 66 11.27 -7.87 -11.65
CA PHE A 66 11.51 -6.47 -11.34
C PHE A 66 12.90 -6.19 -10.72
N PHE A 67 13.75 -7.20 -10.60
CA PHE A 67 15.10 -7.07 -10.06
C PHE A 67 16.12 -7.70 -11.01
N GLU A 68 17.34 -7.15 -11.00
CA GLU A 68 18.46 -7.73 -11.71
C GLU A 68 18.96 -8.97 -10.96
N ASN A 69 18.40 -10.14 -11.31
CA ASN A 69 18.82 -11.42 -10.77
C ASN A 69 18.82 -12.51 -11.88
N SER A 70 19.35 -13.69 -11.57
CA SER A 70 19.48 -14.79 -12.53
C SER A 70 18.17 -15.53 -12.82
N ARG A 71 17.09 -15.21 -12.11
CA ARG A 71 15.78 -15.87 -12.23
C ARG A 71 14.86 -15.04 -13.11
N LYS A 72 14.12 -15.73 -13.98
CA LYS A 72 13.12 -15.07 -14.85
C LYS A 72 11.80 -14.78 -14.13
N GLY A 73 11.48 -15.51 -13.06
CA GLY A 73 10.18 -15.46 -12.41
C GLY A 73 9.00 -15.64 -13.36
N TRP A 74 7.85 -15.07 -12.99
CA TRP A 74 6.63 -15.02 -13.82
C TRP A 74 6.61 -13.79 -14.73
N TRP A 75 7.65 -13.62 -15.56
CA TRP A 75 7.78 -12.52 -16.52
C TRP A 75 6.57 -12.35 -17.45
N GLN A 76 5.83 -13.44 -17.75
CA GLN A 76 4.62 -13.41 -18.58
C GLN A 76 3.47 -12.57 -17.97
N LYS A 77 3.52 -12.31 -16.66
CA LYS A 77 2.56 -11.44 -15.97
C LYS A 77 2.88 -9.94 -16.14
N GLY A 78 4.03 -9.59 -16.74
CA GLY A 78 4.43 -8.21 -17.00
C GLY A 78 4.34 -7.32 -15.76
N ASP A 79 3.86 -6.09 -15.96
CA ASP A 79 3.74 -5.08 -14.90
C ASP A 79 2.47 -5.20 -14.05
N ALA A 80 1.72 -6.30 -14.20
CA ALA A 80 0.45 -6.50 -13.50
C ALA A 80 0.54 -6.41 -11.97
N TYR A 81 1.75 -6.56 -11.41
CA TYR A 81 2.02 -6.53 -9.99
C TYR A 81 3.05 -5.47 -9.56
N ILE A 82 3.43 -4.57 -10.48
CA ILE A 82 4.46 -3.55 -10.22
C ILE A 82 4.07 -2.63 -9.06
N HIS A 83 2.77 -2.38 -8.85
CA HIS A 83 2.27 -1.50 -7.78
C HIS A 83 2.70 -1.95 -6.39
N ARG A 84 2.78 -3.27 -6.16
CA ARG A 84 3.24 -3.84 -4.90
C ARG A 84 4.72 -3.54 -4.66
N LYS A 85 5.52 -3.61 -5.72
CA LYS A 85 6.92 -3.23 -5.68
C LYS A 85 7.07 -1.74 -5.43
N LEU A 86 6.32 -0.89 -6.13
CA LEU A 86 6.37 0.57 -5.94
C LEU A 86 5.99 0.97 -4.51
N LEU A 87 4.97 0.34 -3.92
CA LEU A 87 4.64 0.54 -2.51
C LEU A 87 5.82 0.19 -1.61
N ILE A 88 6.39 -1.00 -1.76
CA ILE A 88 7.53 -1.44 -0.93
C ILE A 88 8.76 -0.55 -1.17
N ASP A 89 9.03 -0.14 -2.40
CA ASP A 89 10.15 0.74 -2.74
C ASP A 89 10.00 2.12 -2.10
N SER A 90 8.81 2.71 -2.13
CA SER A 90 8.56 4.03 -1.52
C SER A 90 8.83 4.06 -0.01
N LEU A 91 8.71 2.92 0.67
CA LEU A 91 8.90 2.80 2.12
C LEU A 91 10.28 2.25 2.48
N PHE A 92 10.76 1.24 1.74
CA PHE A 92 11.88 0.39 2.13
C PHE A 92 12.85 0.09 0.98
N GLY A 93 12.70 0.74 -0.18
CA GLY A 93 13.53 0.48 -1.38
C GLY A 93 15.01 0.76 -1.18
N ASN A 94 15.36 1.65 -0.26
CA ASN A 94 16.74 2.03 0.03
C ASN A 94 17.37 1.27 1.21
N GLU A 95 16.63 0.37 1.86
CA GLU A 95 17.14 -0.43 2.98
C GLU A 95 18.09 -1.53 2.45
N ASN A 96 19.17 -1.82 3.19
CA ASN A 96 19.99 -2.99 2.91
C ASN A 96 19.30 -4.27 3.41
N VAL A 97 19.89 -5.42 3.11
CA VAL A 97 19.29 -6.73 3.43
C VAL A 97 19.02 -6.94 4.93
N TYR A 98 19.89 -6.42 5.80
CA TYR A 98 19.73 -6.54 7.26
C TYR A 98 18.56 -5.67 7.75
N GLU A 99 18.49 -4.41 7.32
CA GLU A 99 17.38 -3.54 7.70
C GLU A 99 16.05 -4.02 7.13
N TYR A 100 16.03 -4.49 5.87
CA TYR A 100 14.85 -5.07 5.24
C TYR A 100 14.36 -6.32 5.97
N ALA A 101 15.26 -7.24 6.33
CA ALA A 101 14.89 -8.42 7.12
C ALA A 101 14.29 -8.05 8.47
N ASN A 102 14.78 -7.00 9.12
CA ASN A 102 14.21 -6.52 10.38
C ASN A 102 12.79 -5.95 10.22
N ILE A 103 12.42 -5.40 9.07
CA ILE A 103 11.03 -4.98 8.77
C ILE A 103 10.11 -6.21 8.69
N VAL A 104 10.54 -7.26 8.00
CA VAL A 104 9.76 -8.50 7.91
C VAL A 104 9.62 -9.18 9.27
N LYS A 105 10.70 -9.23 10.04
CA LYS A 105 10.69 -9.70 11.43
C LYS A 105 9.76 -8.88 12.33
N LEU A 106 9.72 -7.55 12.15
CA LEU A 106 8.77 -6.69 12.85
C LEU A 106 7.32 -7.05 12.50
N PHE A 107 7.02 -7.30 11.22
CA PHE A 107 5.71 -7.76 10.77
C PHE A 107 5.31 -9.07 11.48
N LEU A 108 6.23 -10.04 11.50
CA LEU A 108 6.00 -11.34 12.16
C LEU A 108 5.74 -11.19 13.65
N LYS A 109 6.49 -10.30 14.33
CA LYS A 109 6.32 -10.03 15.75
C LYS A 109 4.97 -9.35 16.05
N ASP A 110 4.63 -8.29 15.35
CA ASP A 110 3.47 -7.45 15.67
C ASP A 110 2.15 -8.11 15.25
N ASN A 111 2.12 -8.78 14.09
CA ASN A 111 0.89 -9.33 13.52
C ASN A 111 0.67 -10.80 13.88
N PHE A 112 1.75 -11.58 14.07
CA PHE A 112 1.66 -13.03 14.37
C PHE A 112 2.16 -13.40 15.77
N LYS A 113 2.61 -12.42 16.57
CA LYS A 113 3.04 -12.60 17.97
C LYS A 113 4.13 -13.66 18.15
N ILE A 114 5.02 -13.82 17.17
CA ILE A 114 6.15 -14.74 17.25
C ILE A 114 7.14 -14.20 18.29
N LYS A 115 7.19 -14.86 19.45
CA LYS A 115 7.88 -14.37 20.66
C LYS A 115 9.40 -14.39 20.54
N ASP A 116 9.94 -15.29 19.72
CA ASP A 116 11.39 -15.52 19.63
C ASP A 116 12.10 -14.55 18.69
N ILE A 117 11.36 -13.62 18.06
CA ILE A 117 11.93 -12.62 17.16
C ILE A 117 12.30 -11.35 17.95
N VAL A 118 13.59 -11.19 18.22
CA VAL A 118 14.16 -9.93 18.71
C VAL A 118 14.40 -8.99 17.53
N VAL A 119 13.76 -7.81 17.56
CA VAL A 119 13.89 -6.80 16.50
C VAL A 119 14.23 -5.46 17.12
N ASN A 120 15.33 -4.87 16.69
CA ASN A 120 15.67 -3.48 16.96
C ASN A 120 15.64 -2.69 15.65
N VAL A 121 14.61 -1.85 15.48
CA VAL A 121 14.44 -1.01 14.30
C VAL A 121 14.43 0.47 14.71
N LYS A 122 14.99 1.31 13.84
CA LYS A 122 14.97 2.76 13.99
C LYS A 122 13.52 3.26 14.11
N PRO A 123 13.22 4.31 14.90
CA PRO A 123 11.86 4.84 15.03
C PRO A 123 11.18 5.15 13.70
N ILE A 124 11.91 5.71 12.73
CA ILE A 124 11.39 6.02 11.39
C ILE A 124 10.89 4.78 10.65
N VAL A 125 11.55 3.62 10.81
CA VAL A 125 11.15 2.36 10.19
C VAL A 125 9.81 1.88 10.77
N LYS A 126 9.58 2.07 12.08
CA LYS A 126 8.27 1.77 12.69
C LYS A 126 7.17 2.67 12.12
N SER A 127 7.46 3.95 11.87
CA SER A 127 6.50 4.87 11.24
C SER A 127 6.15 4.42 9.81
N ARG A 128 7.16 4.07 9.00
CA ARG A 128 6.93 3.54 7.64
C ARG A 128 6.20 2.20 7.64
N PHE A 129 6.48 1.33 8.62
CA PHE A 129 5.76 0.07 8.81
C PHE A 129 4.27 0.28 9.11
N LYS A 130 3.92 1.26 9.97
CA LYS A 130 2.52 1.63 10.17
C LYS A 130 1.88 2.12 8.87
N LYS A 131 2.60 2.94 8.11
CA LYS A 131 2.12 3.46 6.83
C LYS A 131 1.88 2.36 5.79
N LEU A 132 2.69 1.30 5.77
CA LEU A 132 2.48 0.13 4.91
C LEU A 132 1.09 -0.51 5.11
N GLN A 133 0.58 -0.49 6.35
CA GLN A 133 -0.72 -1.08 6.70
C GLN A 133 -1.90 -0.21 6.26
N GLU A 134 -1.66 1.02 5.81
CA GLU A 134 -2.70 1.92 5.32
C GLU A 134 -2.95 1.69 3.83
N THR A 135 -4.20 1.40 3.47
CA THR A 135 -4.59 1.17 2.05
C THR A 135 -4.54 2.45 1.21
N GLY A 136 -4.58 3.64 1.85
CA GLY A 136 -4.55 4.94 1.17
C GLY A 136 -3.27 5.13 0.34
N LEU A 137 -2.10 4.92 0.95
CA LEU A 137 -0.82 5.14 0.28
C LEU A 137 -0.65 4.27 -0.99
N GLU A 138 -1.05 3.01 -0.93
CA GLU A 138 -0.96 2.12 -2.10
C GLU A 138 -1.87 2.60 -3.24
N ALA A 139 -3.07 3.09 -2.92
CA ALA A 139 -4.00 3.65 -3.90
C ALA A 139 -3.46 4.94 -4.51
N GLU A 140 -2.97 5.86 -3.69
CA GLU A 140 -2.36 7.13 -4.13
C GLU A 140 -1.16 6.87 -5.06
N LEU A 141 -0.25 5.96 -4.68
CA LEU A 141 0.89 5.59 -5.53
C LEU A 141 0.43 4.93 -6.83
N TYR A 142 -0.58 4.06 -6.77
CA TYR A 142 -1.14 3.45 -7.99
C TYR A 142 -1.73 4.53 -8.91
N PHE A 143 -2.47 5.48 -8.36
CA PHE A 143 -3.01 6.63 -9.08
C PHE A 143 -1.89 7.46 -9.74
N MET A 144 -0.88 7.90 -8.99
CA MET A 144 0.23 8.71 -9.53
C MET A 144 0.94 8.04 -10.71
N ASN A 145 1.09 6.71 -10.69
CA ASN A 145 1.78 5.97 -11.75
C ASN A 145 0.88 5.64 -12.95
N ASN A 146 -0.45 5.77 -12.83
CA ASN A 146 -1.39 5.29 -13.84
C ASN A 146 -2.52 6.25 -14.20
N TYR A 147 -2.60 7.47 -13.62
CA TYR A 147 -3.70 8.42 -13.84
C TYR A 147 -3.90 8.75 -15.33
N ASN A 148 -2.82 8.76 -16.12
CA ASN A 148 -2.88 9.04 -17.55
C ASN A 148 -3.63 7.96 -18.37
N SER A 149 -3.93 6.80 -17.76
CA SER A 149 -4.79 5.77 -18.36
C SER A 149 -6.30 6.06 -18.19
N ILE A 150 -6.65 7.03 -17.33
CA ILE A 150 -8.02 7.47 -17.09
C ILE A 150 -8.34 8.56 -18.12
N ASP A 151 -9.41 8.39 -18.89
CA ASP A 151 -9.73 9.25 -20.03
C ASP A 151 -9.82 10.74 -19.68
N ILE A 152 -10.44 11.09 -18.54
CA ILE A 152 -10.60 12.49 -18.10
C ILE A 152 -9.27 13.16 -17.71
N PHE A 153 -8.25 12.38 -17.32
CA PHE A 153 -6.94 12.88 -16.90
C PHE A 153 -5.84 12.70 -17.95
N LYS A 154 -6.22 12.19 -19.13
CA LYS A 154 -5.27 11.85 -20.18
C LYS A 154 -4.54 13.09 -20.69
N ASN A 155 -3.21 12.98 -20.80
CA ASN A 155 -2.27 14.05 -21.11
C ASN A 155 -2.27 15.21 -20.11
N GLY A 156 -2.84 15.01 -18.92
CA GLY A 156 -2.85 16.00 -17.86
C GLY A 156 -1.50 16.16 -17.18
N ILE A 157 -1.31 17.32 -16.55
CA ILE A 157 -0.18 17.58 -15.65
C ILE A 157 -0.69 17.45 -14.22
N ILE A 158 -0.11 16.51 -13.47
CA ILE A 158 -0.47 16.21 -12.08
C ILE A 158 0.36 17.04 -11.10
N GLU A 159 -0.30 17.62 -10.10
CA GLU A 159 0.28 18.28 -8.94
C GLU A 159 -0.10 17.50 -7.67
N ASP A 160 0.88 17.25 -6.79
CA ASP A 160 0.70 16.47 -5.56
C ASP A 160 0.28 17.38 -4.40
N ALA A 161 -0.94 17.22 -3.92
CA ALA A 161 -1.55 18.03 -2.86
C ALA A 161 -1.77 17.28 -1.54
N ARG A 162 -1.36 16.01 -1.46
CA ARG A 162 -1.65 15.09 -0.32
C ARG A 162 -1.19 15.61 1.05
N LEU A 163 -0.19 16.49 1.08
CA LEU A 163 0.40 17.01 2.31
C LEU A 163 -0.20 18.35 2.76
N TYR A 164 -1.05 19.00 1.96
CA TYR A 164 -1.63 20.30 2.29
C TYR A 164 -2.92 20.17 3.10
N GLY A 165 -3.62 19.03 3.01
CA GLY A 165 -4.85 18.80 3.75
C GLY A 165 -6.04 19.60 3.22
N ASP A 166 -6.01 19.98 1.94
CA ASP A 166 -7.01 20.85 1.29
C ASP A 166 -8.32 20.14 0.91
N GLY A 167 -8.44 18.85 1.22
CA GLY A 167 -9.65 18.05 0.97
C GLY A 167 -9.66 17.36 -0.40
N TYR A 168 -8.48 17.24 -1.04
CA TYR A 168 -8.21 16.42 -2.22
C TYR A 168 -6.73 16.00 -2.21
N ASP A 169 -6.39 14.95 -2.96
CA ASP A 169 -5.02 14.40 -3.01
C ASP A 169 -4.18 15.01 -4.15
N PHE A 170 -4.79 15.27 -5.30
CA PHE A 170 -4.09 15.73 -6.50
C PHE A 170 -4.89 16.78 -7.26
N GLN A 171 -4.21 17.69 -7.94
CA GLN A 171 -4.78 18.51 -9.01
C GLN A 171 -4.26 18.01 -10.35
N ILE A 172 -5.13 17.89 -11.36
CA ILE A 172 -4.76 17.49 -12.72
C ILE A 172 -5.26 18.55 -13.69
N ASN A 173 -4.32 19.23 -14.34
CA ASN A 173 -4.62 20.22 -15.38
C ASN A 173 -4.62 19.53 -16.75
N VAL A 174 -5.74 19.56 -17.47
CA VAL A 174 -5.92 18.97 -18.81
C VAL A 174 -6.40 20.05 -19.76
N ASN A 175 -5.52 20.52 -20.65
CA ASN A 175 -5.77 21.69 -21.51
C ASN A 175 -6.18 22.92 -20.68
N GLU A 176 -7.40 23.41 -20.85
CA GLU A 176 -7.96 24.57 -20.11
C GLU A 176 -8.75 24.16 -18.85
N ASN A 177 -8.92 22.86 -18.61
CA ASN A 177 -9.68 22.34 -17.46
C ASN A 177 -8.72 21.97 -16.32
N SER A 178 -9.19 22.13 -15.09
CA SER A 178 -8.49 21.69 -13.88
C SER A 178 -9.41 20.82 -13.04
N PHE A 179 -8.94 19.64 -12.67
CA PHE A 179 -9.69 18.68 -11.86
C PHE A 179 -8.99 18.45 -10.52
N LEU A 180 -9.78 18.39 -9.45
CA LEU A 180 -9.34 17.94 -8.13
C LEU A 180 -9.66 16.46 -8.00
N ALA A 181 -8.64 15.62 -7.79
CA ALA A 181 -8.79 14.19 -7.59
C ALA A 181 -8.61 13.81 -6.12
N GLU A 182 -9.60 13.11 -5.59
CA GLU A 182 -9.55 12.45 -4.28
C GLU A 182 -9.45 10.94 -4.48
N VAL A 183 -8.38 10.32 -3.99
CA VAL A 183 -8.04 8.92 -4.26
C VAL A 183 -8.44 8.04 -3.09
N LYS A 184 -9.33 7.06 -3.34
CA LYS A 184 -9.73 6.08 -2.32
C LYS A 184 -9.37 4.67 -2.73
N GLY A 185 -8.66 3.96 -1.85
CA GLY A 185 -8.31 2.56 -2.06
C GLY A 185 -9.37 1.58 -1.55
N ILE A 186 -9.72 0.59 -2.37
CA ILE A 186 -10.56 -0.55 -1.98
C ILE A 186 -9.84 -1.85 -2.34
N ARG A 187 -9.60 -2.68 -1.32
CA ARG A 187 -8.89 -3.97 -1.45
C ARG A 187 -9.58 -4.93 -2.42
N ALA A 188 -10.91 -5.03 -2.36
CA ALA A 188 -11.72 -5.90 -3.20
C ALA A 188 -12.23 -5.20 -4.48
N LYS A 189 -12.87 -5.96 -5.38
CA LYS A 189 -13.53 -5.45 -6.60
C LYS A 189 -14.71 -4.49 -6.34
N LYS A 190 -15.20 -4.43 -5.10
CA LYS A 190 -16.27 -3.53 -4.65
C LYS A 190 -16.12 -3.27 -3.16
N GLY A 191 -16.60 -2.12 -2.72
CA GLY A 191 -16.57 -1.73 -1.31
C GLY A 191 -17.29 -0.41 -1.07
N LYS A 192 -17.30 0.02 0.18
CA LYS A 192 -17.74 1.37 0.57
C LYS A 192 -16.51 2.22 0.87
N PHE A 193 -16.62 3.52 0.64
CA PHE A 193 -15.66 4.51 1.10
C PHE A 193 -16.40 5.58 1.90
N ARG A 194 -15.63 6.49 2.52
CA ARG A 194 -16.16 7.66 3.23
C ARG A 194 -15.44 8.90 2.72
N LEU A 195 -16.11 10.04 2.80
CA LEU A 195 -15.46 11.34 2.71
C LEU A 195 -15.19 11.87 4.13
N THR A 196 -14.12 12.63 4.29
CA THR A 196 -13.98 13.53 5.45
C THR A 196 -14.88 14.76 5.26
N GLU A 197 -15.08 15.54 6.32
CA GLU A 197 -15.85 16.79 6.22
C GLU A 197 -15.23 17.75 5.19
N ASN A 198 -13.91 17.90 5.20
CA ASN A 198 -13.23 18.77 4.25
C ASN A 198 -13.39 18.28 2.79
N GLU A 199 -13.21 16.97 2.55
CA GLU A 199 -13.46 16.37 1.24
C GLU A 199 -14.91 16.55 0.77
N TYR A 200 -15.89 16.41 1.69
CA TYR A 200 -17.30 16.62 1.37
C TYR A 200 -17.59 18.08 0.98
N VAL A 201 -17.04 19.03 1.74
CA VAL A 201 -17.17 20.47 1.44
C VAL A 201 -16.53 20.81 0.09
N LYS A 202 -15.35 20.27 -0.21
CA LYS A 202 -14.69 20.48 -1.51
C LYS A 202 -15.45 19.85 -2.67
N ALA A 203 -16.00 18.65 -2.48
CA ALA A 203 -16.87 18.06 -3.47
C ALA A 203 -18.11 18.93 -3.75
N GLN A 204 -18.66 19.59 -2.74
CA GLN A 204 -19.78 20.53 -2.90
C GLN A 204 -19.37 21.83 -3.62
N GLU A 205 -18.17 22.35 -3.35
CA GLU A 205 -17.62 23.57 -3.92
C GLU A 205 -17.29 23.40 -5.42
N TYR A 206 -16.57 22.33 -5.78
CA TYR A 206 -16.00 22.12 -7.12
C TYR A 206 -16.87 21.23 -8.02
N LYS A 207 -17.83 20.46 -7.47
CA LYS A 207 -18.84 19.70 -8.22
C LYS A 207 -18.22 18.82 -9.31
N ASN A 208 -18.45 19.16 -10.59
CA ASN A 208 -17.97 18.42 -11.76
C ASN A 208 -16.44 18.39 -11.85
N ASP A 209 -15.76 19.38 -11.27
CA ASP A 209 -14.30 19.44 -11.24
C ASP A 209 -13.71 18.64 -10.06
N TYR A 210 -14.55 18.12 -9.15
CA TYR A 210 -14.13 17.23 -8.06
C TYR A 210 -14.40 15.77 -8.41
N ILE A 211 -13.34 15.00 -8.60
CA ILE A 211 -13.39 13.62 -9.06
C ILE A 211 -12.94 12.68 -7.94
N VAL A 212 -13.83 11.83 -7.45
CA VAL A 212 -13.43 10.72 -6.60
C VAL A 212 -12.91 9.60 -7.49
N THR A 213 -11.64 9.23 -7.33
CA THR A 213 -11.01 8.13 -8.06
C THR A 213 -10.82 6.94 -7.14
N LEU A 214 -11.64 5.90 -7.34
CA LEU A 214 -11.53 4.65 -6.61
C LEU A 214 -10.50 3.75 -7.27
N VAL A 215 -9.48 3.34 -6.51
CA VAL A 215 -8.58 2.25 -6.90
C VAL A 215 -9.12 0.95 -6.30
N LEU A 216 -9.85 0.20 -7.12
CA LEU A 216 -10.46 -1.07 -6.74
C LEU A 216 -9.48 -2.22 -6.92
N ASN A 217 -9.74 -3.35 -6.24
CA ASN A 217 -9.04 -4.61 -6.44
C ASN A 217 -7.51 -4.53 -6.21
N LEU A 218 -7.06 -3.68 -5.27
CA LEU A 218 -5.64 -3.52 -4.89
C LEU A 218 -4.95 -4.84 -4.49
N ASP A 219 -5.75 -5.79 -4.04
CA ASP A 219 -5.32 -7.13 -3.65
C ASP A 219 -4.87 -8.03 -4.80
N ASP A 220 -5.25 -7.69 -6.02
CA ASP A 220 -4.93 -8.45 -7.22
C ASP A 220 -4.47 -7.51 -8.35
N LEU A 221 -5.30 -7.33 -9.37
CA LEU A 221 -5.08 -6.40 -10.48
C LEU A 221 -5.92 -5.14 -10.23
N PRO A 222 -5.29 -4.01 -9.87
CA PRO A 222 -6.06 -2.82 -9.56
C PRO A 222 -6.75 -2.26 -10.80
N THR A 223 -7.89 -1.61 -10.59
CA THR A 223 -8.67 -0.95 -11.65
C THR A 223 -9.23 0.37 -11.14
N PHE A 224 -9.32 1.37 -12.00
CA PHE A 224 -9.95 2.64 -11.65
C PHE A 224 -11.46 2.62 -11.84
N LEU A 225 -12.15 3.32 -10.94
CA LEU A 225 -13.52 3.78 -11.12
C LEU A 225 -13.56 5.26 -10.70
N THR A 226 -13.76 6.16 -11.67
CA THR A 226 -13.91 7.59 -11.43
C THR A 226 -15.38 7.96 -11.27
N ILE A 227 -15.65 8.86 -10.33
CA ILE A 227 -16.98 9.42 -10.06
C ILE A 227 -16.80 10.94 -10.05
N ASP A 228 -17.24 11.59 -11.12
CA ASP A 228 -17.41 13.04 -11.18
C ASP A 228 -18.58 13.47 -10.30
N ASN A 229 -18.53 14.70 -9.78
CA ASN A 229 -19.54 15.28 -8.90
C ASN A 229 -20.14 14.25 -7.92
N PRO A 230 -19.33 13.69 -7.01
CA PRO A 230 -19.72 12.53 -6.21
C PRO A 230 -20.96 12.78 -5.34
N LEU A 231 -21.26 14.04 -4.99
CA LEU A 231 -22.45 14.38 -4.20
C LEU A 231 -23.75 14.39 -5.01
N GLU A 232 -23.67 14.54 -6.34
CA GLU A 232 -24.80 14.35 -7.25
C GLU A 232 -24.99 12.87 -7.58
N ASN A 233 -23.90 12.15 -7.83
CA ASN A 233 -23.92 10.77 -8.30
C ASN A 233 -24.05 9.71 -7.19
N LEU A 234 -23.80 10.08 -5.92
CA LEU A 234 -23.88 9.17 -4.77
C LEU A 234 -24.66 9.80 -3.60
N LYS A 235 -25.11 8.94 -2.68
CA LYS A 235 -25.77 9.36 -1.44
C LYS A 235 -24.87 9.10 -0.23
N PHE A 236 -24.61 10.15 0.54
CA PHE A 236 -23.84 10.09 1.77
C PHE A 236 -24.76 10.30 2.98
N GLU A 237 -24.45 9.62 4.07
CA GLU A 237 -25.08 9.80 5.38
C GLU A 237 -24.04 10.42 6.31
N GLU A 238 -24.35 11.58 6.89
CA GLU A 238 -23.48 12.20 7.88
C GLU A 238 -23.37 11.32 9.13
N ARG A 239 -22.15 11.16 9.65
CA ARG A 239 -21.89 10.41 10.89
C ARG A 239 -20.90 11.15 11.76
N ILE A 240 -21.38 11.63 12.91
CA ILE A 240 -20.54 12.30 13.91
C ILE A 240 -19.83 11.24 14.76
N ILE A 241 -18.50 11.23 14.71
CA ILE A 241 -17.65 10.34 15.50
C ILE A 241 -16.93 11.18 16.56
N LYS A 242 -17.12 10.87 17.85
CA LYS A 242 -16.37 11.51 18.93
C LYS A 242 -14.93 11.01 18.92
N SER A 243 -13.97 11.90 18.69
CA SER A 243 -12.54 11.60 18.82
C SER A 243 -12.17 11.30 20.27
N LYS A 244 -11.03 10.62 20.48
CA LYS A 244 -10.44 10.48 21.81
C LYS A 244 -10.02 11.86 22.33
N GLU A 245 -10.05 12.03 23.65
CA GLU A 245 -9.49 13.23 24.30
C GLU A 245 -8.04 13.45 23.86
N THR A 246 -7.76 14.61 23.27
CA THR A 246 -6.40 15.04 22.96
C THR A 246 -5.78 15.59 24.24
N ARG A 247 -4.63 15.04 24.63
CA ARG A 247 -3.82 15.56 25.74
C ARG A 247 -2.64 16.29 25.16
N GLU A 248 -2.58 17.59 25.43
CA GLU A 248 -1.47 18.45 25.04
C GLU A 248 -0.60 18.75 26.26
N TYR A 249 0.72 18.83 26.04
CA TYR A 249 1.69 19.14 27.08
C TYR A 249 2.38 20.44 26.69
N HIS A 250 1.91 21.54 27.25
CA HIS A 250 2.46 22.86 26.99
C HIS A 250 3.62 23.12 27.94
N LEU A 251 4.67 23.76 27.42
CA LEU A 251 5.77 24.22 28.25
C LEU A 251 5.24 25.25 29.26
N ILE A 252 5.64 25.10 30.52
CA ILE A 252 5.18 25.99 31.60
C ILE A 252 5.93 27.33 31.57
N SER A 253 7.20 27.31 31.19
CA SER A 253 8.05 28.49 31.07
C SER A 253 8.20 28.92 29.61
N GLU A 254 8.57 30.17 29.38
CA GLU A 254 9.04 30.59 28.06
C GLU A 254 10.37 29.92 27.72
N ILE A 255 10.66 29.77 26.42
CA ILE A 255 11.97 29.35 25.91
C ILE A 255 12.75 30.63 25.63
N CYS A 256 13.90 30.76 26.31
CA CYS A 256 14.79 31.94 26.35
C CYS A 256 14.34 33.03 27.33
#